data_AF-A0A841L8V8-F1
#
_entry.id   AF-A0A841L8V8-F1
#
_cell.length_a   1.000
_cell.length_b   1.000
_cell.length_c   1.000
_cell.angle_alpha   90.00
_cell.angle_beta   90.00
_cell.angle_gamma   90.00
#
_symmetry.space_group_name_H-M   'P 1'
#
loop_
_entity.id
_entity.type
_entity.pdbx_description
1 polymer ?
#
loop_
_entity_poly.entity_id
_entity_poly.type
_entity_poly.pdbx_seq_one_letter_code
_entity_poly.pdbx_strand_id
1 'polypeptide(L)'
;MNGLTNFGRRSGKAEGNFKDMLSNFYARVIIGEDMRSEEDKMLENIRQAHDDWRNAESYFQTVTDPDLIDYAIYRVEAARTRYTYLMKLAREMGVRGNTQ
;
A
#
# COMPACT_ATOMS: atom_id res chain seq x y z
N MET A 1 -37.63 32.26 -32.37
CA MET A 1 -37.79 32.37 -30.91
C MET A 1 -37.36 31.02 -30.32
N ASN A 2 -36.05 30.82 -30.11
CA ASN A 2 -35.29 31.06 -28.87
C ASN A 2 -35.86 30.23 -27.70
N GLY A 3 -35.18 29.30 -27.03
CA GLY A 3 -33.79 28.83 -27.07
C GLY A 3 -33.73 27.41 -26.46
N LEU A 4 -32.86 26.54 -26.98
CA LEU A 4 -31.55 26.20 -26.41
C LEU A 4 -31.58 25.58 -25.00
N THR A 5 -31.28 24.28 -25.00
CA THR A 5 -30.35 23.56 -24.09
C THR A 5 -30.64 23.53 -22.58
N ASN A 6 -30.83 22.31 -22.06
CA ASN A 6 -30.01 21.88 -20.92
C ASN A 6 -29.77 20.36 -20.93
N PHE A 7 -28.69 19.95 -21.61
CA PHE A 7 -28.07 18.64 -21.45
C PHE A 7 -27.16 18.71 -20.21
N GLY A 8 -27.71 18.40 -19.04
CA GLY A 8 -26.95 18.27 -17.81
C GLY A 8 -26.35 16.88 -17.64
N ARG A 9 -25.34 16.52 -18.43
CA ARG A 9 -24.44 15.40 -18.09
C ARG A 9 -23.77 15.75 -16.76
N ARG A 10 -24.13 15.08 -15.66
CA ARG A 10 -23.19 14.85 -14.56
C ARG A 10 -22.33 13.64 -14.92
N SER A 11 -21.32 13.90 -15.74
CA SER A 11 -20.12 13.08 -15.79
C SER A 11 -19.04 13.86 -15.05
N GLY A 12 -18.35 13.22 -14.12
CA GLY A 12 -17.13 13.77 -13.56
C GLY A 12 -16.99 13.51 -12.06
N LYS A 13 -16.34 12.41 -11.71
CA LYS A 13 -15.32 12.30 -10.65
C LYS A 13 -14.80 10.86 -10.57
N ALA A 14 -13.92 10.51 -11.50
CA ALA A 14 -13.09 9.31 -11.42
C ALA A 14 -11.61 9.62 -11.77
N GLU A 15 -11.22 10.90 -11.85
CA GLU A 15 -9.84 11.31 -12.19
C GLU A 15 -8.92 11.48 -10.97
N GLY A 16 -9.46 11.40 -9.74
CA GLY A 16 -8.76 11.77 -8.50
C GLY A 16 -7.83 10.72 -7.89
N ASN A 17 -7.61 9.56 -8.50
CA ASN A 17 -6.80 8.52 -7.85
C ASN A 17 -5.40 8.41 -8.45
N PHE A 18 -5.27 8.50 -9.78
CA PHE A 18 -3.99 8.33 -10.47
C PHE A 18 -3.17 9.62 -10.55
N LYS A 19 -3.82 10.77 -10.80
CA LYS A 19 -3.14 12.07 -10.85
C LYS A 19 -2.51 12.42 -9.49
N ASP A 20 -3.23 12.12 -8.40
CA ASP A 20 -2.76 12.36 -7.04
C ASP A 20 -1.63 11.38 -6.67
N MET A 21 -1.75 10.11 -7.05
CA MET A 21 -0.67 9.11 -6.91
C MET A 21 0.60 9.52 -7.68
N LEU A 22 0.45 10.00 -8.92
CA LEU A 22 1.57 10.50 -9.72
C LEU A 22 2.19 11.76 -9.12
N SER A 23 1.38 12.73 -8.69
CA SER A 23 1.86 13.96 -8.07
C SER A 23 2.71 13.67 -6.83
N ASN A 24 2.23 12.76 -5.97
CA ASN A 24 2.97 12.31 -4.79
C ASN A 24 4.26 11.57 -5.16
N PHE A 25 4.24 10.76 -6.22
CA PHE A 25 5.44 10.11 -6.76
C PHE A 25 6.46 11.11 -7.33
N TYR A 26 6.01 12.11 -8.09
CA TYR A 26 6.87 13.17 -8.63
C TYR A 26 7.51 14.00 -7.52
N ALA A 27 6.74 14.38 -6.49
CA ALA A 27 7.29 15.06 -5.31
C ALA A 27 8.38 14.22 -4.62
N ARG A 28 8.11 12.93 -4.42
CA ARG A 28 9.10 12.01 -3.82
C ARG A 28 10.37 11.83 -4.65
N VAL A 29 10.26 11.73 -5.98
CA VAL A 29 11.39 11.38 -6.86
C VAL A 29 12.21 12.59 -7.30
N ILE A 30 11.56 13.73 -7.55
CA ILE A 30 12.23 14.93 -8.08
C ILE A 30 12.58 15.92 -6.96
N ILE A 31 11.71 16.07 -5.96
CA ILE A 31 11.87 17.07 -4.88
C ILE A 31 12.48 16.42 -3.63
N GLY A 32 12.27 15.12 -3.42
CA GLY A 32 12.80 14.37 -2.27
C GLY A 32 11.98 14.53 -0.99
N GLU A 33 10.88 15.29 -1.02
CA GLU A 33 9.95 15.44 0.10
C GLU A 33 8.79 14.45 0.00
N ASP A 34 8.55 13.71 1.08
CA ASP A 34 7.39 12.81 1.22
C ASP A 34 6.25 13.55 1.94
N MET A 35 5.34 14.13 1.15
CA MET A 35 4.21 14.94 1.64
C MET A 35 3.05 14.13 2.25
N ARG A 36 3.16 12.79 2.29
CA ARG A 36 2.13 11.94 2.88
C ARG A 36 2.07 12.12 4.40
N SER A 37 0.87 11.94 4.97
CA SER A 37 0.73 11.95 6.42
C SER A 37 1.48 10.76 7.04
N GLU A 38 1.82 10.86 8.33
CA GLU A 38 2.40 9.73 9.07
C GLU A 38 1.45 8.51 9.11
N GLU A 39 0.13 8.75 9.07
CA GLU A 39 -0.88 7.71 8.92
C GLU A 39 -0.77 7.00 7.57
N ASP A 40 -0.68 7.75 6.47
CA ASP A 40 -0.52 7.18 5.12
C ASP A 40 0.78 6.38 5.00
N LYS A 41 1.87 6.87 5.60
CA LYS A 41 3.16 6.15 5.64
C LYS A 41 3.04 4.86 6.44
N MET A 42 2.35 4.90 7.58
CA MET A 42 2.09 3.71 8.39
C MET A 42 1.25 2.67 7.65
N LEU A 43 0.16 3.10 7.00
CA LEU A 43 -0.69 2.22 6.20
C LEU A 43 0.07 1.58 5.04
N GLU A 44 0.90 2.36 4.34
CA GLU A 44 1.74 1.81 3.26
C GLU A 44 2.79 0.83 3.79
N ASN A 45 3.41 1.10 4.94
CA ASN A 45 4.35 0.17 5.57
C ASN A 45 3.69 -1.16 5.97
N ILE A 46 2.46 -1.11 6.50
CA ILE A 46 1.66 -2.31 6.80
C ILE A 46 1.37 -3.09 5.51
N ARG A 47 0.93 -2.40 4.45
CA ARG A 47 0.63 -3.01 3.15
C ARG A 47 1.84 -3.72 2.57
N GLN A 48 3.00 -3.04 2.59
CA GLN A 48 4.27 -3.62 2.14
C GLN A 48 4.67 -4.84 2.97
N ALA A 49 4.57 -4.78 4.30
CA ALA A 49 4.90 -5.92 5.15
C ALA A 49 3.99 -7.13 4.91
N HIS A 50 2.71 -6.89 4.59
CA HIS A 50 1.78 -7.95 4.21
C HIS A 50 2.15 -8.56 2.85
N ASP A 51 2.45 -7.74 1.84
CA ASP A 51 2.91 -8.21 0.53
C ASP A 51 4.22 -9.02 0.65
N ASP A 52 5.17 -8.53 1.44
CA ASP A 52 6.43 -9.23 1.73
C ASP A 52 6.19 -10.60 2.37
N TRP A 53 5.23 -10.69 3.30
CA TRP A 53 4.87 -11.95 3.94
C TRP A 53 4.25 -12.92 2.92
N ARG A 54 3.32 -12.47 2.08
CA ARG A 54 2.73 -13.30 1.01
C ARG A 54 3.79 -13.80 0.04
N ASN A 55 4.73 -12.94 -0.35
CA ASN A 55 5.85 -13.29 -1.22
C ASN A 55 6.79 -14.32 -0.56
N ALA A 56 7.07 -14.17 0.74
CA ALA A 56 7.87 -15.13 1.48
C ALA A 56 7.18 -16.50 1.59
N GLU A 57 5.86 -16.53 1.81
CA GLU A 57 5.07 -17.76 1.80
C GLU A 57 5.11 -18.46 0.44
N SER A 58 4.93 -17.71 -0.66
CA SER A 58 5.06 -18.26 -2.01
C SER A 58 6.47 -18.77 -2.31
N TYR A 59 7.51 -18.07 -1.85
CA TYR A 59 8.88 -18.55 -1.98
C TYR A 59 9.10 -19.85 -1.21
N PHE A 60 8.66 -19.92 0.05
CA PHE A 60 8.75 -21.14 0.86
C PHE A 60 8.02 -22.34 0.23
N GLN A 61 6.87 -22.12 -0.41
CA GLN A 61 6.12 -23.17 -1.10
C GLN A 61 6.79 -23.69 -2.39
N THR A 62 7.69 -22.92 -2.98
CA THR A 62 8.28 -23.22 -4.30
C THR A 62 9.75 -23.61 -4.24
N VAL A 63 10.45 -23.25 -3.16
CA VAL A 63 11.87 -23.60 -2.98
C VAL A 63 12.03 -25.12 -2.80
N THR A 64 12.92 -25.70 -3.59
CA THR A 64 13.25 -27.14 -3.53
C THR A 64 14.70 -27.41 -3.15
N ASP A 65 15.54 -26.38 -3.17
CA ASP A 65 16.94 -26.48 -2.78
C ASP A 65 17.03 -26.62 -1.25
N PRO A 66 17.54 -27.75 -0.72
CA PRO A 66 17.67 -27.99 0.71
C PRO A 66 18.43 -26.87 1.45
N ASP A 67 19.45 -26.27 0.82
CA ASP A 67 20.29 -25.23 1.43
C ASP A 67 19.54 -23.89 1.57
N LEU A 68 18.41 -23.74 0.88
CA LEU A 68 17.58 -22.53 0.90
C LEU A 68 16.31 -22.68 1.74
N ILE A 69 15.99 -23.87 2.27
CA ILE A 69 14.79 -24.11 3.06
C ILE A 69 14.81 -23.27 4.35
N ASP A 70 15.90 -23.33 5.10
CA ASP A 70 16.03 -22.57 6.35
C ASP A 70 15.97 -21.07 6.11
N TYR A 71 16.55 -20.60 5.00
CA TYR A 71 16.44 -19.21 4.57
C TYR A 71 14.99 -18.84 4.26
N ALA A 72 14.24 -19.70 3.56
CA ALA A 72 12.84 -19.46 3.26
C ALA A 72 11.96 -19.41 4.52
N ILE A 73 12.20 -20.31 5.49
CA ILE A 73 11.53 -20.30 6.80
C ILE A 73 11.81 -18.99 7.53
N TYR A 74 13.08 -18.59 7.62
CA TYR A 74 13.47 -17.34 8.26
C TYR A 74 12.78 -16.13 7.62
N ARG A 75 12.68 -16.09 6.29
CA ARG A 75 11.99 -15.01 5.58
C ARG A 75 10.51 -14.92 5.92
N VAL A 76 9.81 -16.06 5.99
CA VAL A 76 8.38 -16.09 6.36
C VAL A 76 8.20 -15.54 7.77
N GLU A 77 8.98 -16.02 8.74
CA GLU A 77 8.88 -15.60 10.13
C GLU A 77 9.24 -14.12 10.32
N ALA A 78 10.29 -13.64 9.64
CA ALA A 78 10.69 -12.24 9.69
C ALA A 78 9.59 -11.31 9.12
N ALA A 79 9.02 -11.66 7.96
CA ALA A 79 7.98 -10.86 7.33
C ALA A 79 6.68 -10.84 8.15
N ARG A 80 6.25 -12.00 8.67
CA ARG A 80 5.10 -12.11 9.57
C ARG A 80 5.29 -11.30 10.85
N THR A 81 6.47 -11.39 11.46
CA THR A 81 6.80 -10.65 12.68
C THR A 81 6.72 -9.15 12.45
N ARG A 82 7.31 -8.66 11.34
CA ARG A 82 7.24 -7.24 10.94
C ARG A 82 5.80 -6.78 10.74
N TYR A 83 4.99 -7.53 9.99
CA TYR A 83 3.59 -7.19 9.77
C TYR A 83 2.81 -7.11 11.08
N THR A 84 2.95 -8.11 11.95
CA THR A 84 2.27 -8.15 13.25
C THR A 84 2.67 -6.99 14.15
N TYR A 85 3.95 -6.64 14.17
CA TYR A 85 4.46 -5.48 14.90
C TYR A 85 3.87 -4.16 14.39
N LEU A 86 3.84 -3.95 13.07
CA LEU A 86 3.28 -2.74 12.46
C LEU A 86 1.77 -2.62 12.73
N MET A 87 1.04 -3.74 12.69
CA MET A 87 -0.38 -3.76 13.03
C MET A 87 -0.62 -3.38 14.50
N LYS A 88 0.24 -3.83 15.42
CA LYS A 88 0.20 -3.42 16.83
C LYS A 88 0.45 -1.91 16.97
N LEU A 89 1.49 -1.41 16.32
CA LEU A 89 1.86 0.01 16.38
C LEU A 89 0.76 0.91 15.80
N ALA A 90 0.17 0.54 14.67
CA ALA A 90 -0.94 1.28 14.06
C ALA A 90 -2.15 1.40 15.01
N ARG A 91 -2.48 0.33 15.74
CA ARG A 91 -3.54 0.36 16.76
C ARG A 91 -3.21 1.31 17.91
N GLU A 92 -1.97 1.30 18.39
CA GLU A 92 -1.51 2.20 19.47
C GLU A 92 -1.55 3.67 19.05
N MET A 93 -1.30 3.97 17.77
CA MET A 93 -1.40 5.32 17.20
C MET A 93 -2.82 5.75 16.83
N GLY A 94 -3.82 4.87 16.97
CA GLY A 94 -5.21 5.16 16.60
C GLY A 94 -5.47 5.23 15.10
N VAL A 95 -4.56 4.71 14.28
CA VAL A 95 -4.71 4.62 12.82
C VAL A 95 -5.89 3.70 12.51
N ARG A 96 -6.92 4.24 11.85
CA ARG A 96 -8.10 3.47 11.45
C ARG A 96 -7.93 3.04 10.00
N GLY A 97 -7.42 1.83 9.80
CA GLY A 97 -7.50 1.19 8.50
C GLY A 97 -8.97 0.99 8.14
N ASN A 98 -9.46 1.64 7.09
CA ASN A 98 -10.70 1.25 6.43
C ASN A 98 -10.49 -0.12 5.78
N THR A 99 -10.51 -1.19 6.58
CA THR A 99 -10.57 -2.56 6.09
C THR A 99 -12.00 -2.86 5.64
N GLN A 100 -12.26 -2.69 4.34
CA GLN A 100 -13.32 -3.42 3.64
C GLN A 100 -12.73 -4.70 3.05
#